data_AF-A0A7C5X4Y0-F1
#
_entry.id   AF-A0A7C5X4Y0-F1
#
_cell.length_a   1.000
_cell.length_b   1.000
_cell.length_c   1.000
_cell.angle_alpha   90.00
_cell.angle_beta   90.00
_cell.angle_gamma   90.00
#
_symmetry.space_group_name_H-M   'P 1'
#
loop_
_entity.id
_entity.type
_entity.pdbx_description
1 polymer ?
#
loop_
_entity_poly.entity_id
_entity_poly.type
_entity_poly.pdbx_seq_one_letter_code
_entity_poly.pdbx_strand_id
1 'polypeptide(L)'
;MFSVSAENFNVKLRELYNSYIEVLEMGDVEKALETGVKVLEELLTLTRRNVLESIANPNVKEIAVEILLHYEKELSFIKGAREAVRSMPPLYTTTVADRALENLSSCINGLFNFAVGALLVMADVLSYADHQAFS
;
A
#
# COMPACT_ATOMS: atom_id res chain seq x y z
N MET A 1 13.16 12.48 17.37
CA MET A 1 12.19 11.36 17.57
C MET A 1 11.49 10.95 16.27
N PHE A 2 11.25 11.86 15.31
CA PHE A 2 10.63 11.56 14.01
C PHE A 2 11.51 10.76 13.02
N SER A 3 12.84 10.92 13.02
CA SER A 3 13.73 10.22 12.06
C SER A 3 13.70 8.69 12.20
N VAL A 4 13.71 8.17 13.44
CA VAL A 4 13.62 6.73 13.74
C VAL A 4 12.27 6.14 13.30
N SER A 5 11.20 6.93 13.27
CA SER A 5 9.88 6.50 12.79
C SER A 5 9.86 6.37 11.26
N ALA A 6 10.47 7.33 10.55
CA ALA A 6 10.53 7.33 9.09
C ALA A 6 11.42 6.20 8.55
N GLU A 7 12.54 5.91 9.21
CA GLU A 7 13.44 4.83 8.82
C GLU A 7 12.80 3.45 9.02
N ASN A 8 12.15 3.24 10.18
CA ASN A 8 11.36 2.03 10.42
C ASN A 8 10.18 1.89 9.44
N PHE A 9 9.55 2.99 9.03
CA PHE A 9 8.51 2.99 8.00
C PHE A 9 9.05 2.56 6.63
N ASN A 10 10.19 3.12 6.20
CA ASN A 10 10.84 2.75 4.94
C ASN A 10 11.26 1.27 4.90
N VAL A 11 11.84 0.74 5.98
CA VAL A 11 12.22 -0.69 6.07
C VAL A 11 11.00 -1.57 5.89
N LYS A 12 9.92 -1.32 6.63
CA LYS A 12 8.68 -2.10 6.53
C LYS A 12 8.01 -2.01 5.16
N LEU A 13 8.02 -0.82 4.53
CA LEU A 13 7.52 -0.66 3.16
C LEU A 13 8.26 -1.56 2.18
N ARG A 14 9.60 -1.61 2.28
CA ARG A 14 10.43 -2.45 1.40
C ARG A 14 10.18 -3.93 1.65
N GLU A 15 10.10 -4.34 2.90
CA GLU A 15 9.79 -5.73 3.27
C GLU A 15 8.45 -6.19 2.68
N LEU A 16 7.40 -5.36 2.84
CA LEU A 16 6.08 -5.63 2.27
C LEU A 16 6.12 -5.76 0.75
N TYR A 17 6.76 -4.81 0.07
CA TYR A 17 6.83 -4.82 -1.38
C TYR A 17 7.61 -6.03 -1.90
N ASN A 18 8.76 -6.34 -1.30
CA ASN A 18 9.56 -7.51 -1.68
C ASN A 18 8.80 -8.81 -1.46
N SER A 19 8.09 -8.95 -0.34
CA SER A 19 7.28 -10.15 -0.07
C SER A 19 6.21 -10.39 -1.13
N TYR A 20 5.66 -9.31 -1.70
CA TYR A 20 4.69 -9.40 -2.79
C TYR A 20 5.34 -9.82 -4.11
N ILE A 21 6.46 -9.20 -4.48
CA ILE A 21 7.21 -9.53 -5.70
C ILE A 21 7.65 -10.99 -5.70
N GLU A 22 8.20 -11.48 -4.59
CA GLU A 22 8.63 -12.87 -4.47
C GLU A 22 7.50 -13.86 -4.77
N VAL A 23 6.28 -13.58 -4.31
CA VAL A 23 5.13 -14.46 -4.56
C VAL A 23 4.62 -14.33 -6.00
N LEU A 24 4.67 -13.14 -6.60
CA LEU A 24 4.34 -12.97 -8.02
C LEU A 24 5.28 -13.78 -8.92
N GLU A 25 6.58 -13.79 -8.61
CA GLU A 25 7.59 -14.54 -9.38
C GLU A 25 7.42 -16.06 -9.30
N MET A 26 6.75 -16.58 -8.27
CA MET A 26 6.43 -18.00 -8.15
C MET A 26 5.34 -18.46 -9.14
N GLY A 27 4.57 -17.53 -9.74
CA GLY A 27 3.53 -17.85 -10.74
C GLY A 27 2.27 -18.51 -10.19
N ASP A 28 2.14 -18.66 -8.87
CA ASP A 28 0.94 -19.18 -8.21
C ASP A 28 -0.05 -18.04 -7.95
N VAL A 29 -1.07 -17.94 -8.81
CA VAL A 29 -2.08 -16.87 -8.79
C VAL A 29 -2.87 -16.86 -7.48
N GLU A 30 -3.23 -18.03 -6.94
CA GLU A 30 -4.01 -18.09 -5.70
C GLU A 30 -3.17 -17.59 -4.51
N LYS A 31 -1.92 -18.05 -4.43
CA LYS A 31 -0.98 -17.62 -3.40
C LYS A 31 -0.64 -16.13 -3.54
N ALA A 32 -0.52 -15.63 -4.76
CA ALA A 32 -0.30 -14.20 -5.04
C ALA A 32 -1.48 -13.34 -4.60
N LEU A 33 -2.72 -13.78 -4.86
CA LEU A 33 -3.91 -13.11 -4.36
C LEU A 33 -3.98 -13.12 -2.84
N GLU A 34 -3.69 -14.25 -2.18
CA GLU A 34 -3.70 -14.32 -0.73
C GLU A 34 -2.64 -13.41 -0.09
N THR A 35 -1.39 -13.48 -0.58
CA THR A 35 -0.29 -12.68 -0.05
C THR A 35 -0.50 -11.21 -0.34
N GLY A 36 -0.88 -10.86 -1.57
CA GLY A 36 -1.10 -9.48 -1.96
C GLY A 36 -2.22 -8.81 -1.15
N VAL A 37 -3.29 -9.52 -0.80
CA VAL A 37 -4.35 -8.98 0.08
C VAL A 37 -3.77 -8.57 1.44
N LYS A 38 -2.94 -9.44 2.05
CA LYS A 38 -2.28 -9.13 3.33
C LYS A 38 -1.32 -7.94 3.20
N VAL A 39 -0.56 -7.91 2.11
CA VAL A 39 0.37 -6.80 1.82
C VAL A 39 -0.38 -5.47 1.68
N LEU A 40 -1.49 -5.43 0.93
CA LEU A 40 -2.28 -4.22 0.75
C LEU A 40 -2.92 -3.76 2.07
N GLU A 41 -3.40 -4.67 2.91
CA GLU A 41 -3.91 -4.37 4.26
C GLU A 41 -2.84 -3.74 5.17
N GLU A 42 -1.65 -4.34 5.21
CA GLU A 42 -0.55 -3.84 6.01
C GLU A 42 -0.04 -2.50 5.47
N LEU A 43 0.03 -2.34 4.15
CA LEU A 43 0.43 -1.10 3.50
C LEU A 43 -0.55 0.04 3.81
N LEU A 44 -1.87 -0.22 3.76
CA LEU A 44 -2.91 0.73 4.17
C LEU A 44 -2.74 1.15 5.63
N THR A 45 -2.55 0.17 6.52
CA THR A 45 -2.37 0.41 7.95
C THR A 45 -1.12 1.25 8.22
N LEU A 46 -0.01 0.88 7.59
CA LEU A 46 1.28 1.53 7.76
C LEU A 46 1.26 2.95 7.20
N THR A 47 0.66 3.15 6.02
CA THR A 47 0.52 4.47 5.39
C THR A 47 -0.40 5.37 6.21
N ARG A 48 -1.54 4.87 6.69
CA ARG A 48 -2.43 5.63 7.57
C ARG A 48 -1.69 6.11 8.82
N ARG A 49 -0.98 5.22 9.51
CA ARG A 49 -0.28 5.57 10.75
C ARG A 49 0.88 6.55 10.54
N ASN A 50 1.65 6.42 9.46
CA ASN A 50 2.88 7.21 9.30
C ASN A 50 2.72 8.44 8.41
N VAL A 51 1.78 8.43 7.46
CA VAL A 51 1.53 9.55 6.54
C VAL A 51 0.34 10.37 7.02
N LEU A 52 -0.81 9.75 7.29
CA LEU A 52 -2.01 10.53 7.61
C LEU A 52 -1.90 11.25 8.97
N GLU A 53 -1.25 10.63 9.94
CA GLU A 53 -1.04 11.22 11.26
C GLU A 53 -0.01 12.36 11.25
N SER A 54 0.90 12.39 10.27
CA SER A 54 1.92 13.44 10.14
C SER A 54 1.44 14.69 9.40
N ILE A 55 0.32 14.61 8.69
CA ILE A 55 -0.25 15.75 7.95
C ILE A 55 -1.01 16.68 8.92
N ALA A 56 -0.47 17.88 9.13
CA ALA A 56 -1.09 18.91 9.97
C ALA A 56 -2.17 19.72 9.26
N ASN A 57 -2.04 19.94 7.94
CA ASN A 57 -3.01 20.72 7.17
C ASN A 57 -4.30 19.90 6.93
N PRO A 58 -5.48 20.36 7.39
CA PRO A 58 -6.72 19.60 7.29
C PRO A 58 -7.15 19.30 5.86
N ASN A 59 -6.94 20.22 4.92
CA ASN A 59 -7.32 20.02 3.51
C ASN A 59 -6.44 18.96 2.86
N VAL A 60 -5.14 18.98 3.14
CA VAL A 60 -4.20 17.95 2.65
C VAL A 60 -4.51 16.60 3.29
N LYS A 61 -4.90 16.61 4.57
CA LYS A 61 -5.29 15.40 5.30
C LYS A 61 -6.55 14.78 4.70
N GLU A 62 -7.54 15.57 4.35
CA GLU A 62 -8.76 15.11 3.70
C GLU A 62 -8.46 14.43 2.36
N ILE A 63 -7.62 15.04 1.51
CA ILE A 63 -7.18 14.43 0.24
C ILE A 63 -6.48 13.08 0.51
N ALA A 64 -5.59 13.02 1.50
CA ALA A 64 -4.92 11.77 1.86
C ALA A 64 -5.90 10.70 2.37
N VAL A 65 -6.95 11.08 3.12
CA VAL A 65 -8.02 10.17 3.52
C VAL A 65 -8.75 9.63 2.29
N GLU A 66 -9.12 10.47 1.33
CA GLU A 66 -9.82 10.05 0.11
C GLU A 66 -8.99 9.05 -0.70
N ILE A 67 -7.68 9.28 -0.82
CA ILE A 67 -6.75 8.35 -1.47
C ILE A 67 -6.77 6.99 -0.77
N LEU A 68 -6.65 6.95 0.56
CA LEU A 68 -6.67 5.69 1.31
C LEU A 68 -8.03 4.98 1.21
N LEU A 69 -9.14 5.73 1.25
CA LEU A 69 -10.49 5.20 1.08
C LEU A 69 -10.70 4.56 -0.29
N HIS A 70 -10.07 5.10 -1.34
CA HIS A 70 -10.09 4.46 -2.66
C HIS A 70 -9.48 3.05 -2.60
N TYR A 71 -8.27 2.91 -2.05
CA TYR A 71 -7.60 1.61 -1.93
C TYR A 71 -8.33 0.64 -0.99
N GLU A 72 -9.03 1.11 0.04
CA GLU A 72 -9.86 0.27 0.92
C GLU A 72 -11.08 -0.30 0.20
N LYS A 73 -11.69 0.48 -0.70
CA LYS A 73 -12.79 0.00 -1.56
C LYS A 73 -12.28 -1.04 -2.54
N GLU A 74 -11.14 -0.79 -3.19
CA GLU A 74 -10.52 -1.76 -4.10
C GLU A 74 -10.15 -3.06 -3.37
N LEU A 75 -9.56 -2.97 -2.18
CA LEU A 75 -9.26 -4.14 -1.34
C LEU A 75 -10.52 -4.95 -1.02
N SER A 76 -11.62 -4.29 -0.70
CA SER A 76 -12.91 -4.94 -0.42
C SER A 76 -13.43 -5.69 -1.65
N PHE A 77 -13.32 -5.07 -2.84
CA PHE A 77 -13.65 -5.71 -4.11
C PHE A 77 -12.76 -6.94 -4.38
N ILE A 78 -11.44 -6.82 -4.21
CA ILE A 78 -10.48 -7.91 -4.44
C ILE A 78 -10.74 -9.09 -3.50
N LYS A 79 -11.05 -8.83 -2.21
CA LYS A 79 -11.45 -9.88 -1.26
C LYS A 79 -12.71 -10.61 -1.72
N GLY A 80 -13.71 -9.88 -2.22
CA GLY A 80 -14.92 -10.46 -2.79
C GLY A 80 -14.62 -11.32 -4.03
N ALA A 81 -13.77 -10.82 -4.93
CA ALA A 81 -13.36 -11.57 -6.12
C ALA A 81 -12.61 -12.85 -5.76
N ARG A 82 -11.72 -12.82 -4.76
CA ARG A 82 -11.02 -14.01 -4.24
C ARG A 82 -11.99 -15.05 -3.67
N GLU A 83 -12.98 -14.63 -2.91
CA GLU A 83 -13.99 -15.55 -2.37
C GLU A 83 -14.85 -16.17 -3.49
N ALA A 84 -15.19 -15.38 -4.51
CA ALA A 84 -15.86 -15.88 -5.70
C ALA A 84 -15.01 -16.93 -6.44
N VAL A 85 -13.71 -16.69 -6.62
CA VAL A 85 -12.79 -17.66 -7.23
C VAL A 85 -12.78 -19.01 -6.50
N ARG A 86 -12.87 -19.00 -5.16
CA ARG A 86 -12.89 -20.22 -4.34
C ARG A 86 -14.20 -21.01 -4.43
N SER A 87 -15.30 -20.36 -4.80
CA SER A 87 -16.64 -20.94 -4.86
C SER A 87 -17.14 -21.23 -6.28
N MET A 88 -16.44 -20.73 -7.30
CA MET A 88 -16.81 -20.90 -8.71
C MET A 88 -16.29 -22.22 -9.32
N PRO A 89 -16.98 -22.78 -10.34
CA PRO A 89 -16.45 -23.87 -11.13
C PRO A 89 -15.12 -23.49 -11.82
N PRO A 90 -14.12 -24.40 -11.89
CA PRO A 90 -12.77 -24.09 -12.40
C PRO A 90 -12.71 -23.49 -13.80
N LEU A 91 -13.74 -23.71 -14.62
CA LEU A 91 -13.82 -23.17 -15.99
C LEU A 91 -13.90 -21.63 -16.03
N TYR A 92 -14.31 -20.99 -14.94
CA TYR A 92 -14.55 -19.54 -14.84
C TYR A 92 -13.60 -18.84 -13.86
N THR A 93 -12.77 -19.59 -13.12
CA THR A 93 -11.95 -19.05 -12.04
C THR A 93 -10.73 -18.29 -12.55
N THR A 94 -10.10 -18.74 -13.64
CA THR A 94 -8.85 -18.16 -14.16
C THR A 94 -9.00 -16.69 -14.51
N THR A 95 -10.00 -16.33 -15.32
CA THR A 95 -10.19 -14.92 -15.74
C THR A 95 -10.52 -13.99 -14.57
N VAL A 96 -11.27 -14.47 -13.57
CA VAL A 96 -11.61 -13.68 -12.39
C VAL A 96 -10.38 -13.50 -11.50
N ALA A 97 -9.60 -14.56 -11.31
CA ALA A 97 -8.37 -14.53 -10.53
C ALA A 97 -7.32 -13.61 -11.16
N ASP A 98 -7.12 -13.68 -12.47
CA ASP A 98 -6.18 -12.82 -13.20
C ASP A 98 -6.55 -11.34 -13.06
N ARG A 99 -7.83 -11.00 -13.25
CA ARG A 99 -8.31 -9.62 -13.07
C ARG A 99 -8.18 -9.13 -11.64
N ALA A 100 -8.49 -9.98 -10.67
CA ALA A 100 -8.32 -9.63 -9.26
C ALA A 100 -6.83 -9.39 -8.93
N LEU A 101 -5.93 -10.19 -9.50
CA LEU A 101 -4.49 -10.06 -9.29
C LEU A 101 -3.91 -8.82 -9.98
N GLU A 102 -4.39 -8.49 -11.18
CA GLU A 102 -4.02 -7.27 -11.90
C GLU A 102 -4.42 -6.03 -11.10
N ASN A 103 -5.67 -5.97 -10.64
CA ASN A 103 -6.17 -4.88 -9.80
C ASN A 103 -5.39 -4.78 -8.49
N LEU A 104 -5.11 -5.92 -7.85
CA LEU A 104 -4.33 -5.97 -6.61
C LEU A 104 -2.91 -5.46 -6.80
N SER A 105 -2.24 -5.87 -7.88
CA SER A 105 -0.90 -5.39 -8.24
C SER A 105 -0.89 -3.88 -8.46
N SER A 106 -1.88 -3.38 -9.20
CA SER A 106 -2.06 -1.94 -9.43
C SER A 106 -2.24 -1.17 -8.11
N CYS A 107 -3.07 -1.69 -7.20
CA CYS A 107 -3.31 -1.08 -5.90
C CYS A 107 -2.06 -1.04 -5.02
N ILE A 108 -1.33 -2.16 -4.93
CA ILE A 108 -0.09 -2.25 -4.15
C ILE A 108 0.95 -1.26 -4.70
N ASN A 109 1.16 -1.24 -6.02
CA ASN A 109 2.11 -0.34 -6.66
C ASN A 109 1.72 1.14 -6.44
N GLY A 110 0.44 1.47 -6.65
CA GLY A 110 -0.07 2.82 -6.47
C GLY A 110 0.09 3.33 -5.04
N LEU A 111 -0.32 2.51 -4.05
CA LEU A 111 -0.23 2.89 -2.65
C LEU A 111 1.22 2.92 -2.14
N PHE A 112 2.08 2.02 -2.63
CA PHE A 112 3.50 2.04 -2.32
C PHE A 112 4.15 3.33 -2.83
N ASN A 113 3.89 3.70 -4.08
CA ASN A 113 4.40 4.95 -4.66
C ASN A 113 3.89 6.18 -3.91
N PHE A 114 2.63 6.18 -3.48
CA PHE A 114 2.09 7.23 -2.63
C PHE A 114 2.83 7.32 -1.29
N ALA A 115 3.04 6.20 -0.61
CA ALA A 115 3.73 6.14 0.68
C ALA A 115 5.20 6.62 0.57
N VAL A 116 5.92 6.20 -0.46
CA VAL A 116 7.29 6.63 -0.73
C VAL A 116 7.35 8.13 -1.10
N GLY A 117 6.42 8.61 -1.92
CA GLY A 117 6.32 10.03 -2.25
C GLY A 117 6.09 10.90 -1.01
N ALA A 118 5.21 10.46 -0.11
CA ALA A 118 4.96 11.14 1.16
C ALA A 118 6.22 11.15 2.04
N LEU A 119 6.96 10.03 2.13
CA LEU A 119 8.25 9.96 2.82
C LEU A 119 9.26 10.97 2.29
N LEU A 120 9.38 11.09 0.97
CA LEU A 120 10.33 12.00 0.33
C LEU A 120 10.00 13.47 0.65
N VAL A 121 8.72 13.84 0.57
CA VAL A 121 8.27 15.19 0.94
C VAL A 121 8.52 15.47 2.42
N MET A 122 8.22 14.51 3.30
CA MET A 122 8.51 14.66 4.73
C MET A 122 10.01 14.83 5.02
N ALA A 123 10.86 14.06 4.34
CA ALA A 123 12.31 14.17 4.49
C ALA A 123 12.84 15.54 4.02
N ASP A 124 12.33 16.05 2.90
CA ASP A 124 12.69 17.36 2.36
C ASP A 124 12.31 18.49 3.31
N VAL A 125 11.07 18.48 3.82
CA VAL A 125 10.58 19.46 4.80
C VAL A 125 11.41 19.44 6.09
N LEU A 126 11.77 18.25 6.59
CA LEU A 126 12.62 18.12 7.78
C LEU A 126 14.02 18.66 7.55
N SER A 127 14.64 18.33 6.40
CA SER A 127 15.98 18.81 6.03
C SER A 127 16.01 20.34 5.94
N TYR A 128 14.98 20.95 5.37
CA TYR A 128 14.84 22.40 5.27
C TYR A 128 14.66 23.08 6.64
N ALA A 129 13.84 22.49 7.52
CA ALA A 129 13.62 23.01 8.87
C ALA A 129 14.90 22.98 9.73
N ASP A 130 15.70 21.91 9.63
CA ASP A 130 16.97 21.80 10.32
C ASP A 130 17.95 22.90 9.87
N HIS A 131 18.02 23.22 8.57
CA HIS A 131 18.89 24.29 8.06
C HIS A 131 18.51 25.69 8.56
N GLN A 132 17.22 25.95 8.80
CA GLN A 132 16.77 27.23 9.37
C GLN A 132 17.02 27.34 10.88
N ALA A 133 17.06 26.21 11.61
CA ALA A 133 17.33 26.22 13.05
C ALA A 133 18.80 26.50 13.40
N PHE A 134 19.72 26.33 12.43
CA PHE A 134 21.16 26.57 12.59
C PHE A 134 21.67 27.80 11.80
N SER A 135 20.79 28.61 11.21
CA SER A 135 21.10 29.95 10.65
C SER A 135 20.62 31.06 11.59
#